data_AF-A0A816G920-F1
#
_entry.id   AF-A0A816G920-F1
#
_cell.length_a   1.000
_cell.length_b   1.000
_cell.length_c   1.000
_cell.angle_alpha   90.00
_cell.angle_beta   90.00
_cell.angle_gamma   90.00
#
_symmetry.space_group_name_H-M   'P 1'
#
loop_
_entity.id
_entity.type
_entity.pdbx_description
1 polymer ?
#
loop_
_entity_poly.entity_id
_entity_poly.type
_entity_poly.pdbx_seq_one_letter_code
_entity_poly.pdbx_strand_id
1 'polypeptide(L)'
;MKICRRCRYISNIYLKFLLIILSLCLILNLVSKGGFNTEIFHVESAVNSAIIVLDKNYSNKTFISCQYPKLTIDNPQILKYLKPVKESRPECDDEVNWIYTKNSTFYIRDEAIKVHGERIFPFESHRSLVSDFFHVDCQAQDGSKYENYHMGIKYNSSLLIKNFESPMKSTSLDYNVLMFGFDSTSRMTFMRFLPKTYSFLVNELGAIVMKGYNIVGDGTPAALFPILTGQTERELPESRRGYPNATTVDDFPWIWNDFKSKSMIEAQNHFLVLFLLMKENGFITQWAEDMSYVGTFQYRLKGFRNPPVDYYGRPFYLYVESQKVSKPYCFGSITRLQGMFEWIKEYVHLYSNEKKFSFLFHSDYSHNSNNNLPY
;
A
#
# COMPACT_ATOMS: atom_id res chain seq x y z
N MET A 1 -21.39 -54.06 -30.18
CA MET A 1 -21.32 -52.80 -29.40
C MET A 1 -20.09 -52.85 -28.49
N LYS A 2 -18.97 -52.25 -28.92
CA LYS A 2 -17.70 -52.25 -28.15
C LYS A 2 -17.69 -51.04 -27.22
N ILE A 3 -17.97 -51.25 -25.94
CA ILE A 3 -17.81 -50.23 -24.89
C ILE A 3 -16.31 -50.05 -24.61
N CYS A 4 -15.86 -48.81 -24.71
CA CYS A 4 -14.47 -48.37 -24.66
C CYS A 4 -13.81 -48.67 -23.30
N ARG A 5 -12.62 -49.31 -23.31
CA ARG A 5 -11.77 -49.57 -22.13
C ARG A 5 -11.38 -48.30 -21.35
N ARG A 6 -11.57 -47.10 -21.93
CA ARG A 6 -11.26 -45.80 -21.32
C ARG A 6 -12.22 -45.39 -20.19
N CYS A 7 -13.47 -45.89 -20.18
CA CYS A 7 -14.45 -45.55 -19.13
C CYS A 7 -14.21 -46.28 -17.79
N ARG A 8 -13.65 -47.49 -17.79
CA ARG A 8 -13.29 -48.21 -16.54
C ARG A 8 -12.10 -47.59 -15.80
N TYR A 9 -11.19 -46.93 -16.52
CA TYR A 9 -10.02 -46.30 -15.91
C TYR A 9 -10.38 -44.97 -15.23
N ILE A 10 -11.29 -44.20 -15.85
CA ILE A 10 -11.76 -42.92 -15.31
C ILE A 10 -12.62 -43.15 -14.06
N SER A 11 -13.52 -44.14 -14.06
CA SER A 11 -14.33 -44.52 -12.89
C SER A 11 -13.48 -44.88 -11.66
N ASN A 12 -12.35 -45.57 -11.85
CA ASN A 12 -11.47 -45.98 -10.75
C ASN A 12 -10.66 -44.82 -10.14
N ILE A 13 -10.38 -43.78 -10.92
CA ILE A 13 -9.68 -42.57 -10.43
C ILE A 13 -10.62 -41.73 -9.58
N TYR A 14 -11.86 -41.51 -10.03
CA TYR A 14 -12.87 -40.78 -9.26
C TYR A 14 -13.24 -41.50 -7.97
N LEU A 15 -13.34 -42.84 -7.98
CA LEU A 15 -13.62 -43.62 -6.78
C LEU A 15 -12.48 -43.52 -5.75
N LYS A 16 -11.21 -43.54 -6.21
CA LYS A 16 -10.04 -43.32 -5.35
C LYS A 16 -9.99 -41.90 -4.80
N PHE A 17 -10.31 -40.89 -5.59
CA PHE A 17 -10.37 -39.50 -5.14
C PHE A 17 -11.48 -39.29 -4.10
N LEU A 18 -12.66 -39.89 -4.32
CA LEU A 18 -13.77 -39.83 -3.38
C LEU A 18 -13.44 -40.50 -2.04
N LEU A 19 -12.74 -41.66 -2.07
CA LEU A 19 -12.27 -42.35 -0.87
C LEU A 19 -11.21 -41.54 -0.10
N ILE A 20 -10.33 -40.82 -0.80
CA ILE A 20 -9.34 -39.92 -0.18
C ILE A 20 -10.03 -38.73 0.49
N ILE A 21 -11.04 -38.14 -0.17
CA ILE A 21 -11.81 -37.02 0.40
C ILE A 21 -12.61 -37.47 1.62
N LEU A 22 -13.26 -38.64 1.55
CA LEU A 22 -14.02 -39.20 2.67
C LEU A 22 -13.14 -39.54 3.87
N SER A 23 -11.93 -40.08 3.63
CA SER A 23 -10.97 -40.37 4.71
C SER A 23 -10.39 -39.10 5.33
N LEU A 24 -10.08 -38.06 4.54
CA LEU A 24 -9.69 -36.75 5.05
C LEU A 24 -10.80 -36.08 5.88
N CYS A 25 -12.06 -36.16 5.43
CA CYS A 25 -13.21 -35.66 6.19
C CYS A 25 -13.43 -36.43 7.50
N LEU A 26 -13.16 -37.73 7.53
CA LEU A 26 -13.26 -38.55 8.75
C LEU A 26 -12.14 -38.20 9.74
N ILE A 27 -10.91 -38.01 9.25
CA ILE A 27 -9.77 -37.58 10.07
C ILE A 27 -10.04 -36.19 10.65
N LEU A 28 -10.52 -35.24 9.86
CA LEU A 28 -10.86 -33.90 10.33
C LEU A 28 -11.99 -33.89 11.37
N ASN A 29 -13.01 -34.76 11.21
CA ASN A 29 -14.07 -34.92 12.21
C ASN A 29 -13.61 -35.63 13.49
N LEU A 30 -12.62 -36.51 13.41
CA LEU A 30 -12.01 -37.15 14.59
C LEU A 30 -11.08 -36.17 15.33
N VAL A 31 -10.36 -35.33 14.60
CA VAL A 31 -9.52 -34.25 15.16
C VAL A 31 -10.37 -33.15 15.80
N SER A 32 -11.55 -32.81 15.27
CA SER A 32 -12.44 -31.82 15.91
C SER A 32 -13.16 -32.34 17.16
N LYS A 33 -13.29 -33.67 17.30
CA LYS A 33 -13.95 -34.31 18.46
C LYS A 33 -12.98 -34.77 19.54
N GLY A 34 -11.70 -34.92 19.24
CA GLY A 34 -10.65 -35.23 20.22
C GLY A 34 -9.84 -33.97 20.54
N GLY A 35 -10.11 -33.35 21.68
CA GLY A 35 -9.26 -32.27 22.21
C GLY A 35 -7.86 -32.80 22.51
N PHE A 36 -6.95 -32.69 21.55
CA PHE A 36 -5.52 -32.97 21.73
C PHE A 36 -4.70 -31.83 21.14
N ASN A 37 -4.01 -31.11 22.05
CA ASN A 37 -2.90 -30.23 21.73
C ASN A 37 -1.74 -31.06 21.17
N THR A 38 -1.57 -31.06 19.85
CA THR A 38 -0.28 -31.36 19.21
C THR A 38 -0.10 -30.41 18.04
N GLU A 39 0.58 -29.31 18.34
CA GLU A 39 0.92 -28.22 17.43
C GLU A 39 2.01 -28.61 16.42
N ILE A 40 1.77 -28.22 15.15
CA ILE A 40 2.73 -27.66 14.18
C ILE A 40 3.76 -28.61 13.52
N PHE A 41 4.22 -29.71 14.13
CA PHE A 41 5.32 -30.51 13.55
C PHE A 41 4.98 -31.34 12.29
N HIS A 42 3.71 -31.68 12.05
CA HIS A 42 3.34 -32.55 10.92
C HIS A 42 3.09 -31.81 9.59
N VAL A 43 2.90 -30.49 9.60
CA VAL A 43 2.66 -29.71 8.37
C VAL A 43 3.96 -29.53 7.59
N GLU A 44 5.09 -29.28 8.25
CA GLU A 44 6.40 -29.22 7.58
C GLU A 44 6.77 -30.52 6.88
N SER A 45 6.52 -31.67 7.52
CA SER A 45 6.80 -32.99 6.95
C SER A 45 5.95 -33.26 5.70
N ALA A 46 4.66 -32.90 5.74
CA ALA A 46 3.75 -33.11 4.61
C ALA A 46 4.06 -32.18 3.43
N VAL A 47 4.40 -30.91 3.71
CA VAL A 47 4.83 -29.94 2.70
C VAL A 47 6.16 -30.35 2.08
N ASN A 48 7.15 -30.75 2.88
CA ASN A 48 8.44 -31.23 2.36
C ASN A 48 8.28 -32.51 1.54
N SER A 49 7.41 -33.44 1.96
CA SER A 49 7.13 -34.66 1.19
C SER A 49 6.43 -34.36 -0.14
N ALA A 50 5.49 -33.41 -0.16
CA ALA A 50 4.83 -32.96 -1.38
C ALA A 50 5.79 -32.23 -2.33
N ILE A 51 6.71 -31.42 -1.82
CA ILE A 51 7.78 -30.77 -2.59
C ILE A 51 8.70 -31.84 -3.21
N ILE A 52 9.12 -32.85 -2.45
CA ILE A 52 9.99 -33.94 -2.95
C ILE A 52 9.28 -34.79 -4.02
N VAL A 53 7.97 -35.03 -3.89
CA VAL A 53 7.19 -35.80 -4.88
C VAL A 53 6.94 -35.00 -6.16
N LEU A 54 6.77 -33.68 -6.07
CA LEU A 54 6.74 -32.79 -7.23
C LEU A 54 8.10 -32.77 -7.93
N ASP A 55 9.20 -32.71 -7.18
CA ASP A 55 10.58 -32.68 -7.70
C ASP A 55 10.94 -33.97 -8.45
N LYS A 56 10.58 -35.15 -7.91
CA LYS A 56 10.83 -36.45 -8.56
C LYS A 56 10.00 -36.69 -9.83
N ASN A 57 8.76 -36.19 -9.89
CA ASN A 57 7.94 -36.29 -11.10
C ASN A 57 8.31 -35.25 -12.17
N TYR A 58 8.99 -34.16 -11.80
CA TYR A 58 9.46 -33.12 -12.72
C TYR A 58 10.82 -33.44 -13.35
N SER A 59 11.66 -34.26 -12.72
CA SER A 59 13.03 -34.54 -13.18
C SER A 59 13.14 -35.31 -14.52
N ASN A 60 12.05 -35.83 -15.08
CA ASN A 60 12.04 -36.59 -16.34
C ASN A 60 11.64 -35.78 -17.58
N LYS A 61 11.46 -34.47 -17.45
CA LYS A 61 11.33 -33.56 -18.61
C LYS A 61 12.52 -32.61 -18.58
N THR A 62 13.25 -32.52 -19.69
CA THR A 62 14.23 -31.46 -19.96
C THR A 62 13.52 -30.12 -20.02
N PHE A 63 13.11 -29.60 -18.85
CA PHE A 63 12.73 -28.21 -18.72
C PHE A 63 14.00 -27.40 -18.65
N ILE A 64 14.13 -26.44 -19.56
CA ILE A 64 14.99 -25.28 -19.34
C ILE A 64 14.46 -24.64 -18.05
N SER A 65 15.04 -24.97 -16.90
CA SER A 65 14.75 -24.26 -15.67
C SER A 65 15.12 -22.81 -15.95
N CYS A 66 14.20 -21.86 -15.79
CA CYS A 66 14.56 -20.45 -15.77
C CYS A 66 15.57 -20.28 -14.62
N GLN A 67 16.86 -20.29 -14.96
CA GLN A 67 17.91 -20.01 -14.00
C GLN A 67 17.81 -18.51 -13.73
N TYR A 68 17.25 -18.17 -12.57
CA TYR A 68 17.25 -16.79 -12.12
C TYR A 68 18.70 -16.30 -12.02
N PRO A 69 19.04 -15.18 -12.66
CA PRO A 69 20.39 -14.66 -12.58
C PRO A 69 20.68 -14.29 -11.11
N LYS A 70 21.68 -14.96 -10.53
CA LYS A 70 22.17 -14.66 -9.18
C LYS A 70 23.10 -13.46 -9.25
N LEU A 71 22.53 -12.27 -9.27
CA LEU A 71 23.28 -11.02 -9.27
C LEU A 71 23.46 -10.52 -7.85
N THR A 72 24.70 -10.23 -7.47
CA THR A 72 25.00 -9.51 -6.23
C THR A 72 24.51 -8.07 -6.30
N ILE A 73 24.45 -7.41 -5.14
CA ILE A 73 24.02 -6.00 -5.03
C ILE A 73 24.98 -5.10 -5.82
N ASP A 74 26.26 -5.40 -5.79
CA ASP A 74 27.38 -4.70 -6.43
C ASP A 74 27.74 -5.23 -7.82
N ASN A 75 26.85 -6.01 -8.46
CA ASN A 75 27.15 -6.60 -9.76
C ASN A 75 27.52 -5.51 -10.81
N PRO A 76 28.73 -5.53 -11.41
CA PRO A 76 29.20 -4.47 -12.31
C PRO A 76 28.32 -4.27 -13.56
N GLN A 77 27.64 -5.31 -14.03
CA GLN A 77 26.74 -5.21 -15.18
C GLN A 77 25.47 -4.40 -14.86
N ILE A 78 25.07 -4.35 -13.58
CA ILE A 78 23.95 -3.53 -13.11
C ILE A 78 24.43 -2.13 -12.73
N LEU A 79 25.57 -2.02 -12.04
CA LEU A 79 26.08 -0.74 -11.54
C LEU A 79 26.27 0.30 -12.64
N LYS A 80 26.61 -0.10 -13.87
CA LYS A 80 26.76 0.81 -15.02
C LYS A 80 25.48 1.56 -15.42
N TYR A 81 24.31 1.10 -14.98
CA TYR A 81 23.02 1.75 -15.24
C TYR A 81 22.57 2.66 -14.09
N LEU A 82 23.29 2.64 -12.96
CA LEU A 82 22.98 3.46 -11.79
C LEU A 82 23.73 4.79 -11.90
N LYS A 83 23.01 5.90 -11.76
CA LYS A 83 23.58 7.23 -11.74
C LYS A 83 24.08 7.61 -10.34
N PRO A 84 25.08 8.50 -10.23
CA PRO A 84 25.50 9.06 -8.96
C PRO A 84 24.35 9.79 -8.24
N VAL A 85 24.27 9.64 -6.92
CA VAL A 85 23.24 10.28 -6.06
C VAL A 85 23.21 11.81 -6.17
N LYS A 86 24.34 12.45 -6.50
CA LYS A 86 24.38 13.91 -6.68
C LYS A 86 23.57 14.38 -7.90
N GLU A 87 23.42 13.53 -8.91
CA GLU A 87 22.66 13.85 -10.14
C GLU A 87 21.15 13.61 -9.97
N SER A 88 20.74 13.02 -8.84
CA SER A 88 19.35 12.60 -8.60
C SER A 88 18.58 13.51 -7.66
N ARG A 89 19.19 14.58 -7.15
CA ARG A 89 18.54 15.51 -6.21
C ARG A 89 17.62 16.50 -6.96
N PRO A 90 16.30 16.52 -6.70
CA PRO A 90 15.39 17.59 -7.05
C PRO A 90 15.91 18.98 -6.68
N GLU A 91 15.74 19.92 -7.61
CA GLU A 91 16.00 21.34 -7.43
C GLU A 91 14.78 22.04 -6.80
N CYS A 92 14.57 21.79 -5.51
CA CYS A 92 13.56 22.50 -4.70
C CYS A 92 14.06 23.92 -4.34
N ASP A 93 13.15 24.78 -3.85
CA ASP A 93 13.51 26.15 -3.47
C ASP A 93 14.52 26.17 -2.31
N ASP A 94 15.51 27.07 -2.39
CA ASP A 94 16.49 27.28 -1.32
C ASP A 94 15.85 27.96 -0.10
N GLU A 95 14.90 28.85 -0.37
CA GLU A 95 14.14 29.55 0.66
C GLU A 95 13.13 28.60 1.30
N VAL A 96 13.05 28.57 2.63
CA VAL A 96 12.12 27.70 3.33
C VAL A 96 10.66 28.08 3.05
N ASN A 97 9.81 27.07 2.90
CA ASN A 97 8.36 27.29 2.84
C ASN A 97 7.89 28.16 4.01
N TRP A 98 7.23 29.29 3.72
CA TRP A 98 6.84 30.27 4.74
C TRP A 98 5.92 29.72 5.81
N ILE A 99 5.25 28.61 5.51
CA ILE A 99 4.20 28.04 6.34
C ILE A 99 4.38 26.53 6.51
N TYR A 100 3.79 26.01 7.57
CA TYR A 100 3.71 24.58 7.83
C TYR A 100 2.45 24.25 8.64
N THR A 101 2.07 22.98 8.64
CA THR A 101 0.97 22.47 9.47
C THR A 101 1.51 21.60 10.58
N LYS A 102 0.84 21.62 11.73
CA LYS A 102 1.09 20.72 12.84
C LYS A 102 -0.15 20.59 13.70
N ASN A 103 -0.55 19.36 14.03
CA ASN A 103 -1.69 19.07 14.90
C ASN A 103 -2.97 19.79 14.46
N SER A 104 -3.36 19.68 13.19
CA SER A 104 -4.54 20.34 12.63
C SER A 104 -4.53 21.86 12.80
N THR A 105 -3.34 22.46 12.86
CA THR A 105 -3.14 23.91 13.00
C THR A 105 -2.12 24.40 11.98
N PHE A 106 -2.40 25.58 11.44
CA PHE A 106 -1.56 26.32 10.50
C PHE A 106 -0.59 27.24 11.24
N TYR A 107 0.66 27.28 10.80
CA TYR A 107 1.70 28.13 11.36
C TYR A 107 2.49 28.83 10.26
N ILE A 108 2.85 30.09 10.53
CA ILE A 108 3.88 30.82 9.79
C ILE A 108 5.23 30.50 10.45
N ARG A 109 6.26 30.28 9.64
CA ARG A 109 7.64 30.04 10.08
C ARG A 109 8.28 31.33 10.61
N ASP A 110 8.96 31.22 11.73
CA ASP A 110 9.74 32.32 12.30
C ASP A 110 10.84 32.78 11.32
N GLU A 111 11.38 31.86 10.51
CA GLU A 111 12.35 32.16 9.47
C GLU A 111 11.77 33.10 8.40
N ALA A 112 10.53 32.87 7.96
CA ALA A 112 9.86 33.75 7.00
C ALA A 112 9.53 35.11 7.62
N ILE A 113 9.10 35.13 8.89
CA ILE A 113 8.83 36.38 9.64
C ILE A 113 10.10 37.22 9.76
N LYS A 114 11.25 36.60 10.05
CA LYS A 114 12.55 37.28 10.16
C LYS A 114 12.99 37.93 8.84
N VAL A 115 12.68 37.31 7.70
CA VAL A 115 13.10 37.79 6.38
C VAL A 115 12.11 38.81 5.82
N HIS A 116 10.81 38.52 5.88
CA HIS A 116 9.78 39.28 5.16
C HIS A 116 8.88 40.16 6.06
N GLY A 117 9.06 40.07 7.38
CA GLY A 117 8.29 40.81 8.38
C GLY A 117 7.15 40.01 9.00
N GLU A 118 6.58 40.54 10.08
CA GLU A 118 5.56 39.86 10.90
C GLU A 118 4.20 39.69 10.21
N ARG A 119 3.89 40.50 9.19
CA ARG A 119 2.59 40.50 8.52
C ARG A 119 2.68 39.81 7.18
N ILE A 120 2.00 38.67 7.06
CA ILE A 120 1.81 37.91 5.83
C ILE A 120 0.32 37.85 5.53
N PHE A 121 -0.15 38.70 4.61
CA PHE A 121 -1.57 38.78 4.27
C PHE A 121 -1.96 37.71 3.24
N PRO A 122 -3.21 37.19 3.27
CA PRO A 122 -4.30 37.49 4.22
C PRO A 122 -4.31 36.61 5.48
N PHE A 123 -3.22 35.91 5.81
CA PHE A 123 -3.26 34.83 6.79
C PHE A 123 -2.78 35.23 8.19
N GLU A 124 -3.35 34.58 9.19
CA GLU A 124 -2.90 34.65 10.57
C GLU A 124 -2.33 33.30 10.98
N SER A 125 -1.19 33.31 11.66
CA SER A 125 -0.60 32.10 12.25
C SER A 125 -1.48 31.55 13.40
N HIS A 126 -1.31 30.28 13.76
CA HIS A 126 -2.05 29.60 14.85
C HIS A 126 -3.55 29.42 14.61
N ARG A 127 -3.97 29.24 13.36
CA ARG A 127 -5.37 28.99 13.00
C ARG A 127 -5.63 27.50 12.77
N SER A 128 -6.75 26.98 13.27
CA SER A 128 -7.16 25.60 12.98
C SER A 128 -7.35 25.38 11.48
N LEU A 129 -6.92 24.22 11.00
CA LEU A 129 -7.12 23.81 9.62
C LEU A 129 -8.62 23.63 9.31
N VAL A 130 -9.07 24.21 8.20
CA VAL A 130 -10.46 24.09 7.71
C VAL A 130 -10.62 23.01 6.63
N SER A 131 -9.50 22.55 6.07
CA SER A 131 -9.36 21.55 4.99
C SER A 131 -8.09 20.71 5.24
N ASP A 132 -7.92 19.59 4.54
CA ASP A 132 -6.64 18.84 4.56
C ASP A 132 -5.60 19.46 3.62
N PHE A 133 -6.06 20.20 2.61
CA PHE A 133 -5.25 20.69 1.51
C PHE A 133 -5.45 22.18 1.29
N PHE A 134 -4.36 22.88 1.01
CA PHE A 134 -4.32 24.33 0.89
C PHE A 134 -3.48 24.77 -0.29
N HIS A 135 -4.01 25.71 -1.06
CA HIS A 135 -3.23 26.61 -1.90
C HIS A 135 -3.08 27.91 -1.14
N VAL A 136 -1.84 28.33 -0.95
CA VAL A 136 -1.51 29.54 -0.21
C VAL A 136 -0.90 30.52 -1.19
N ASP A 137 -1.53 31.68 -1.28
CA ASP A 137 -1.10 32.85 -2.05
C ASP A 137 -1.07 34.03 -1.07
N CYS A 138 0.13 34.43 -0.69
CA CYS A 138 0.40 35.43 0.33
C CYS A 138 1.24 36.57 -0.20
N GLN A 139 1.10 37.73 0.44
CA GLN A 139 2.04 38.83 0.32
C GLN A 139 2.53 39.26 1.70
N ALA A 140 3.85 39.37 1.83
CA ALA A 140 4.48 39.88 3.04
C ALA A 140 4.57 41.42 3.03
N GLN A 141 4.92 41.99 4.19
CA GLN A 141 4.98 43.44 4.39
C GLN A 141 6.03 44.14 3.50
N ASP A 142 7.12 43.46 3.20
CA ASP A 142 8.18 43.92 2.29
C ASP A 142 7.75 43.91 0.80
N GLY A 143 6.55 43.40 0.50
CA GLY A 143 6.00 43.27 -0.84
C GLY A 143 6.30 41.92 -1.52
N SER A 144 7.11 41.07 -0.91
CA SER A 144 7.43 39.73 -1.38
C SER A 144 6.18 38.86 -1.45
N LYS A 145 6.12 37.96 -2.44
CA LYS A 145 4.99 37.06 -2.66
C LYS A 145 5.39 35.62 -2.40
N TYR A 146 4.47 34.85 -1.84
CA TYR A 146 4.62 33.43 -1.61
C TYR A 146 3.42 32.69 -2.15
N GLU A 147 3.67 31.79 -3.10
CA GLU A 147 2.66 30.91 -3.65
C GLU A 147 3.13 29.46 -3.53
N ASN A 148 2.40 28.63 -2.77
CA ASN A 148 2.74 27.22 -2.62
C ASN A 148 1.54 26.36 -2.19
N TYR A 149 1.72 25.04 -2.24
CA TYR A 149 0.71 24.05 -1.91
C TYR A 149 1.11 23.24 -0.67
N HIS A 150 0.17 23.06 0.25
CA HIS A 150 0.42 22.42 1.53
C HIS A 150 -0.59 21.33 1.81
N MET A 151 -0.08 20.25 2.42
CA MET A 151 -0.87 19.18 3.01
C MET A 151 -0.86 19.34 4.52
N GLY A 152 -2.00 19.09 5.14
CA GLY A 152 -2.17 18.92 6.57
C GLY A 152 -3.29 17.93 6.86
N ILE A 153 -3.62 17.74 8.14
CA ILE A 153 -4.74 16.89 8.54
C ILE A 153 -5.72 17.75 9.32
N LYS A 154 -6.88 18.03 8.73
CA LYS A 154 -8.00 18.61 9.46
C LYS A 154 -8.52 17.59 10.45
N TYR A 155 -8.50 17.94 11.72
CA TYR A 155 -9.08 17.14 12.76
C TYR A 155 -10.60 17.00 12.55
N ASN A 156 -11.05 15.75 12.52
CA ASN A 156 -12.46 15.40 12.38
C ASN A 156 -12.91 14.56 13.57
N SER A 157 -13.59 15.20 14.53
CA SER A 157 -14.11 14.55 15.74
C SER A 157 -15.24 13.55 15.46
N SER A 158 -15.93 13.66 14.32
CA SER A 158 -16.98 12.69 13.94
C SER A 158 -16.43 11.29 13.69
N LEU A 159 -15.13 11.16 13.41
CA LEU A 159 -14.45 9.87 13.29
C LEU A 159 -14.31 9.16 14.64
N LEU A 160 -14.28 9.91 15.75
CA LEU A 160 -14.16 9.35 17.10
C LEU A 160 -15.49 8.86 17.67
N ILE A 161 -16.60 9.56 17.35
CA ILE A 161 -17.95 9.16 17.80
C ILE A 161 -18.27 7.75 17.31
N LYS A 162 -17.82 7.41 16.09
CA LYS A 162 -17.97 6.08 15.53
C LYS A 162 -17.32 4.98 16.40
N ASN A 163 -16.31 5.27 17.22
CA ASN A 163 -15.56 4.28 18.00
C ASN A 163 -16.18 3.93 19.35
N PHE A 164 -17.06 4.79 19.90
CA PHE A 164 -17.73 4.55 21.18
C PHE A 164 -18.94 3.60 21.10
N GLU A 165 -19.58 3.49 19.94
CA GLU A 165 -20.84 2.73 19.78
C GLU A 165 -20.65 1.20 19.60
N SER A 166 -19.42 0.71 19.52
CA SER A 166 -19.13 -0.73 19.48
C SER A 166 -17.79 -1.01 20.17
N PRO A 167 -17.79 -1.34 21.48
CA PRO A 167 -16.58 -1.74 22.16
C PRO A 167 -16.03 -3.02 21.51
N MET A 168 -14.80 -2.92 21.01
CA MET A 168 -14.12 -4.02 20.33
C MET A 168 -14.02 -5.24 21.24
N LYS A 169 -14.22 -6.44 20.67
CA LYS A 169 -13.94 -7.69 21.38
C LYS A 169 -12.44 -7.80 21.65
N SER A 170 -12.09 -8.29 22.84
CA SER A 170 -10.71 -8.41 23.37
C SER A 170 -9.72 -9.26 22.56
N THR A 171 -10.13 -9.80 21.41
CA THR A 171 -9.34 -10.70 20.56
C THR A 171 -8.57 -9.97 19.43
N SER A 172 -8.77 -8.66 19.24
CA SER A 172 -8.06 -7.92 18.19
C SER A 172 -6.59 -7.65 18.58
N LEU A 173 -5.65 -7.90 17.67
CA LEU A 173 -4.27 -7.46 17.82
C LEU A 173 -4.26 -5.92 17.72
N ASP A 174 -3.85 -5.24 18.79
CA ASP A 174 -3.98 -3.78 18.93
C ASP A 174 -2.89 -3.00 18.17
N TYR A 175 -2.83 -3.18 16.84
CA TYR A 175 -1.80 -2.59 15.99
C TYR A 175 -2.36 -1.54 15.02
N ASN A 176 -1.54 -0.50 14.78
CA ASN A 176 -1.67 0.37 13.63
C ASN A 176 -0.99 -0.30 12.41
N VAL A 177 -1.51 -0.04 11.22
CA VAL A 177 -0.97 -0.60 9.97
C VAL A 177 -0.58 0.55 9.03
N LEU A 178 0.70 0.59 8.67
CA LEU A 178 1.24 1.49 7.64
C LEU A 178 1.79 0.63 6.49
N MET A 179 1.24 0.83 5.30
CA MET A 179 1.75 0.29 4.06
C MET A 179 2.34 1.44 3.25
N PHE A 180 3.65 1.41 3.01
CA PHE A 180 4.34 2.39 2.18
C PHE A 180 5.00 1.68 1.00
N GLY A 181 4.62 2.05 -0.23
CA GLY A 181 5.12 1.45 -1.46
C GLY A 181 5.87 2.44 -2.32
N PHE A 182 6.87 1.94 -3.06
CA PHE A 182 7.52 2.65 -4.16
C PHE A 182 7.16 1.96 -5.47
N ASP A 183 6.71 2.71 -6.47
CA ASP A 183 6.43 2.16 -7.80
C ASP A 183 7.71 1.57 -8.41
N SER A 184 7.59 0.55 -9.26
CA SER A 184 8.65 0.06 -10.16
C SER A 184 9.98 -0.32 -9.46
N THR A 185 9.90 -0.61 -8.16
CA THR A 185 11.05 -0.86 -7.30
C THR A 185 11.13 -2.33 -6.90
N SER A 186 12.17 -3.02 -7.35
CA SER A 186 12.47 -4.39 -6.90
C SER A 186 13.15 -4.41 -5.54
N ARG A 187 13.12 -5.56 -4.84
CA ARG A 187 13.91 -5.76 -3.60
C ARG A 187 15.39 -5.41 -3.79
N MET A 188 15.98 -5.82 -4.91
CA MET A 188 17.39 -5.57 -5.20
C MET A 188 17.66 -4.10 -5.50
N THR A 189 16.72 -3.41 -6.16
CA THR A 189 16.76 -1.96 -6.37
C THR A 189 16.72 -1.21 -5.03
N PHE A 190 15.79 -1.57 -4.15
CA PHE A 190 15.65 -0.97 -2.82
C PHE A 190 16.95 -1.11 -2.01
N MET A 191 17.54 -2.30 -1.98
CA MET A 191 18.80 -2.55 -1.27
C MET A 191 19.98 -1.74 -1.85
N ARG A 192 19.98 -1.45 -3.16
CA ARG A 192 21.05 -0.68 -3.82
C ARG A 192 20.91 0.83 -3.57
N PHE A 193 19.72 1.37 -3.75
CA PHE A 193 19.50 2.83 -3.69
C PHE A 193 19.17 3.34 -2.28
N LEU A 194 18.62 2.49 -1.41
CA LEU A 194 18.23 2.83 -0.05
C LEU A 194 18.93 1.92 0.99
N PRO A 195 20.28 1.76 0.96
CA PRO A 195 20.98 0.81 1.82
C PRO A 195 20.89 1.19 3.31
N LYS A 196 20.85 2.49 3.63
CA LYS A 196 20.67 2.98 5.01
C LYS A 196 19.27 2.64 5.53
N THR A 197 18.24 2.89 4.72
CA THR A 197 16.85 2.55 5.06
C THR A 197 16.69 1.04 5.22
N TYR A 198 17.23 0.25 4.30
CA TYR A 198 17.21 -1.21 4.39
C TYR A 198 17.89 -1.73 5.66
N SER A 199 19.08 -1.20 5.99
CA SER A 199 19.80 -1.55 7.22
C SER A 199 18.99 -1.19 8.46
N PHE A 200 18.40 0.00 8.50
CA PHE A 200 17.55 0.43 9.61
C PHE A 200 16.35 -0.51 9.78
N LEU A 201 15.63 -0.83 8.70
CA LEU A 201 14.49 -1.74 8.75
C LEU A 201 14.89 -3.12 9.26
N VAL A 202 15.95 -3.73 8.73
CA VAL A 202 16.31 -5.12 9.03
C VAL A 202 17.06 -5.25 10.35
N ASN A 203 18.05 -4.41 10.59
CA ASN A 203 18.97 -4.56 11.71
C ASN A 203 18.49 -3.85 12.98
N GLU A 204 17.80 -2.70 12.84
CA GLU A 204 17.32 -1.92 14.00
C GLU A 204 15.87 -2.26 14.35
N LEU A 205 14.98 -2.34 13.34
CA LEU A 205 13.55 -2.65 13.58
C LEU A 205 13.23 -4.15 13.53
N GLY A 206 14.18 -5.00 13.14
CA GLY A 206 13.95 -6.45 13.05
C GLY A 206 12.97 -6.86 11.94
N ALA A 207 12.86 -6.07 10.86
CA ALA A 207 11.90 -6.32 9.79
C ALA A 207 12.16 -7.66 9.08
N ILE A 208 11.08 -8.39 8.80
CA ILE A 208 11.12 -9.66 8.07
C ILE A 208 11.09 -9.38 6.57
N VAL A 209 12.15 -9.80 5.86
CA VAL A 209 12.24 -9.68 4.40
C VAL A 209 11.61 -10.90 3.74
N MET A 210 10.47 -10.71 3.07
CA MET A 210 9.79 -11.76 2.31
C MET A 210 10.52 -12.09 1.00
N LYS A 211 11.54 -12.94 1.06
CA LYS A 211 12.41 -13.25 -0.11
C LYS A 211 11.69 -13.97 -1.26
N GLY A 212 10.59 -14.67 -0.98
CA GLY A 212 9.77 -15.39 -1.95
C GLY A 212 8.57 -14.59 -2.48
N TYR A 213 8.34 -13.37 -1.99
CA TYR A 213 7.26 -12.51 -2.47
C TYR A 213 7.51 -12.11 -3.93
N ASN A 214 6.47 -12.22 -4.75
CA ASN A 214 6.47 -11.82 -6.15
C ASN A 214 5.12 -11.19 -6.52
N ILE A 215 5.15 -10.29 -7.51
CA ILE A 215 3.95 -9.74 -8.13
C ILE A 215 3.23 -10.82 -8.95
N VAL A 216 1.91 -10.71 -9.08
CA VAL A 216 1.09 -11.64 -9.89
C VAL A 216 0.80 -11.12 -11.30
N GLY A 217 1.37 -9.96 -11.65
CA GLY A 217 1.25 -9.35 -12.98
C GLY A 217 2.16 -8.13 -13.13
N ASP A 218 2.27 -7.65 -14.36
CA ASP A 218 3.32 -6.70 -14.80
C ASP A 218 3.03 -5.23 -14.46
N GLY A 219 1.79 -4.88 -14.11
CA GLY A 219 1.39 -3.51 -13.78
C GLY A 219 1.11 -3.29 -12.31
N THR A 220 1.22 -2.03 -11.86
CA THR A 220 0.87 -1.59 -10.50
C THR A 220 -0.52 -2.07 -10.06
N PRO A 221 -1.59 -2.03 -10.89
CA PRO A 221 -2.88 -2.59 -10.51
C PRO A 221 -2.82 -4.10 -10.25
N ALA A 222 -2.16 -4.86 -11.13
CA ALA A 222 -2.04 -6.30 -10.97
C ALA A 222 -1.19 -6.69 -9.76
N ALA A 223 -0.22 -5.87 -9.36
CA ALA A 223 0.55 -6.05 -8.14
C ALA A 223 -0.26 -5.71 -6.88
N LEU A 224 -1.05 -4.63 -6.91
CA LEU A 224 -1.76 -4.11 -5.74
C LEU A 224 -3.13 -4.74 -5.50
N PHE A 225 -3.86 -5.19 -6.53
CA PHE A 225 -5.18 -5.80 -6.36
C PHE A 225 -5.15 -6.99 -5.40
N PRO A 226 -4.29 -8.01 -5.54
CA PRO A 226 -4.29 -9.13 -4.60
C PRO A 226 -3.95 -8.72 -3.17
N ILE A 227 -3.14 -7.68 -3.00
CA ILE A 227 -2.76 -7.15 -1.68
C ILE A 227 -3.95 -6.43 -1.04
N LEU A 228 -4.67 -5.64 -1.83
CA LEU A 228 -5.70 -4.72 -1.34
C LEU A 228 -7.11 -5.29 -1.45
N THR A 229 -7.34 -6.40 -2.15
CA THR A 229 -8.67 -7.01 -2.32
C THR A 229 -8.67 -8.52 -2.12
N GLY A 230 -7.50 -9.16 -2.01
CA GLY A 230 -7.38 -10.61 -2.00
C GLY A 230 -7.69 -11.27 -3.36
N GLN A 231 -7.90 -10.49 -4.42
CA GLN A 231 -8.31 -10.97 -5.75
C GLN A 231 -7.41 -10.40 -6.85
N THR A 232 -7.25 -11.16 -7.93
CA THR A 232 -6.60 -10.67 -9.15
C THR A 232 -7.53 -9.75 -9.95
N GLU A 233 -6.97 -8.95 -10.84
CA GLU A 233 -7.74 -8.07 -11.74
C GLU A 233 -8.81 -8.82 -12.55
N ARG A 234 -8.60 -10.10 -12.86
CA ARG A 234 -9.54 -10.94 -13.63
C ARG A 234 -10.72 -11.46 -12.81
N GLU A 235 -10.57 -11.53 -11.50
CA GLU A 235 -11.62 -11.98 -10.58
C GLU A 235 -12.54 -10.82 -10.16
N LEU A 236 -12.07 -9.59 -10.33
CA LEU A 236 -12.80 -8.37 -10.00
C LEU A 236 -13.77 -7.97 -11.13
N PRO A 237 -14.84 -7.22 -10.80
CA PRO A 237 -15.75 -6.68 -11.81
C PRO A 237 -15.03 -5.83 -12.87
N GLU A 238 -15.53 -5.85 -14.10
CA GLU A 238 -14.99 -5.06 -15.20
C GLU A 238 -15.05 -3.56 -14.87
N SER A 239 -13.90 -2.91 -14.82
CA SER A 239 -13.78 -1.48 -14.50
C SER A 239 -12.88 -0.72 -15.48
N ARG A 240 -12.37 -1.39 -16.52
CA ARG A 240 -11.46 -0.78 -17.49
C ARG A 240 -12.17 0.27 -18.33
N ARG A 241 -11.44 1.35 -18.63
CA ARG A 241 -11.92 2.41 -19.52
C ARG A 241 -12.14 1.85 -20.93
N GLY A 242 -13.22 2.28 -21.58
CA GLY A 242 -13.55 1.85 -22.94
C GLY A 242 -14.22 0.48 -23.06
N TYR A 243 -14.43 -0.25 -21.96
CA TYR A 243 -15.14 -1.53 -21.97
C TYR A 243 -16.65 -1.33 -21.74
N PRO A 244 -17.53 -2.03 -22.50
CA PRO A 244 -18.97 -2.00 -22.27
C PRO A 244 -19.33 -2.44 -20.85
N ASN A 245 -20.31 -1.78 -20.24
CA ASN A 245 -20.82 -2.07 -18.89
C ASN A 245 -19.79 -1.99 -17.75
N ALA A 246 -18.58 -1.47 -18.00
CA ALA A 246 -17.58 -1.30 -16.96
C ALA A 246 -18.09 -0.36 -15.86
N THR A 247 -17.86 -0.69 -14.60
CA THR A 247 -18.25 0.13 -13.44
C THR A 247 -17.03 0.80 -12.81
N THR A 248 -17.26 1.64 -11.80
CA THR A 248 -16.17 2.21 -10.99
C THR A 248 -15.64 1.13 -10.03
N VAL A 249 -14.44 1.35 -9.48
CA VAL A 249 -13.82 0.35 -8.60
C VAL A 249 -14.37 0.38 -7.16
N ASP A 250 -15.39 1.21 -6.88
CA ASP A 250 -15.99 1.35 -5.53
C ASP A 250 -16.53 0.02 -4.99
N ASP A 251 -17.04 -0.86 -5.86
CA ASP A 251 -17.69 -2.12 -5.49
C ASP A 251 -16.72 -3.28 -5.23
N PHE A 252 -15.40 -3.03 -5.28
CA PHE A 252 -14.40 -4.07 -5.06
C PHE A 252 -14.27 -4.38 -3.57
N PRO A 253 -13.85 -5.61 -3.20
CA PRO A 253 -13.71 -6.02 -1.80
C PRO A 253 -12.42 -5.46 -1.19
N TRP A 254 -12.33 -4.14 -1.09
CA TRP A 254 -11.14 -3.46 -0.62
C TRP A 254 -10.84 -3.70 0.86
N ILE A 255 -9.56 -3.84 1.18
CA ILE A 255 -9.03 -4.08 2.52
C ILE A 255 -9.39 -2.96 3.51
N TRP A 256 -9.50 -1.71 3.04
CA TRP A 256 -9.94 -0.59 3.89
C TRP A 256 -11.44 -0.63 4.18
N ASN A 257 -12.26 -1.31 3.37
CA ASN A 257 -13.65 -1.56 3.73
C ASN A 257 -13.70 -2.54 4.90
N ASP A 258 -12.83 -3.54 4.94
CA ASP A 258 -12.71 -4.44 6.09
C ASP A 258 -12.27 -3.67 7.33
N PHE A 259 -11.22 -2.85 7.22
CA PHE A 259 -10.77 -1.96 8.29
C PHE A 259 -11.82 -0.92 8.72
N LYS A 260 -12.82 -0.60 7.90
CA LYS A 260 -13.94 0.29 8.27
C LYS A 260 -15.14 -0.47 8.83
N SER A 261 -15.39 -1.68 8.36
CA SER A 261 -16.64 -2.41 8.62
C SER A 261 -16.71 -2.91 10.06
N LYS A 262 -17.93 -2.85 10.64
CA LYS A 262 -18.19 -3.17 12.06
C LYS A 262 -19.25 -4.27 12.27
N SER A 263 -19.80 -4.87 11.21
CA SER A 263 -20.89 -5.85 11.34
C SER A 263 -20.60 -7.18 10.64
N MET A 264 -20.79 -8.25 11.41
CA MET A 264 -20.99 -9.61 10.93
C MET A 264 -22.30 -9.69 10.14
N ILE A 265 -22.22 -9.87 8.82
CA ILE A 265 -23.11 -10.80 8.10
C ILE A 265 -22.23 -11.55 7.08
N GLU A 266 -22.18 -12.87 7.28
CA GLU A 266 -21.75 -13.96 6.39
C GLU A 266 -20.83 -13.62 5.21
N ALA A 267 -19.52 -13.62 5.44
CA ALA A 267 -18.57 -13.95 4.38
C ALA A 267 -18.37 -15.48 4.36
N GLN A 268 -19.26 -16.19 3.68
CA GLN A 268 -18.98 -17.57 3.27
C GLN A 268 -17.93 -17.51 2.17
N ASN A 269 -16.65 -17.57 2.52
CA ASN A 269 -15.55 -18.19 1.75
C ASN A 269 -14.21 -18.04 2.51
N HIS A 270 -13.55 -19.18 2.73
CA HIS A 270 -12.31 -19.34 3.48
C HIS A 270 -11.10 -18.65 2.79
N PHE A 271 -10.78 -17.43 3.20
CA PHE A 271 -9.40 -16.91 3.24
C PHE A 271 -9.23 -16.08 4.52
N LEU A 272 -9.08 -16.80 5.63
CA LEU A 272 -9.82 -16.48 6.86
C LEU A 272 -8.96 -15.98 8.02
N VAL A 273 -7.68 -15.64 7.82
CA VAL A 273 -6.83 -15.23 8.97
C VAL A 273 -6.54 -13.73 8.96
N LEU A 274 -6.10 -13.14 7.85
CA LEU A 274 -5.90 -11.68 7.80
C LEU A 274 -7.24 -10.93 7.72
N PHE A 275 -8.21 -11.48 7.00
CA PHE A 275 -9.55 -10.92 6.82
C PHE A 275 -10.37 -10.93 8.12
N LEU A 276 -10.25 -11.99 8.94
CA LEU A 276 -10.92 -12.03 10.26
C LEU A 276 -10.29 -11.10 11.29
N LEU A 277 -9.00 -10.75 11.16
CA LEU A 277 -8.33 -9.85 12.11
C LEU A 277 -8.72 -8.38 11.92
N MET A 278 -9.27 -8.02 10.75
CA MET A 278 -9.41 -6.63 10.32
C MET A 278 -10.86 -6.14 10.26
N LYS A 279 -11.81 -7.04 10.06
CA LYS A 279 -13.25 -6.77 9.86
C LYS A 279 -14.03 -6.27 11.10
N GLU A 280 -13.37 -5.99 12.21
CA GLU A 280 -14.02 -5.64 13.49
C GLU A 280 -13.64 -4.26 14.06
N ASN A 281 -12.98 -3.38 13.31
CA ASN A 281 -12.23 -2.31 13.95
C ASN A 281 -12.56 -0.90 13.43
N GLY A 282 -12.64 0.08 14.33
CA GLY A 282 -12.88 1.48 13.98
C GLY A 282 -11.62 2.23 13.53
N PHE A 283 -10.92 1.69 12.53
CA PHE A 283 -9.71 2.32 12.02
C PHE A 283 -10.06 3.64 11.32
N ILE A 284 -9.26 4.67 11.60
CA ILE A 284 -9.17 5.81 10.71
C ILE A 284 -8.32 5.35 9.53
N THR A 285 -8.72 5.74 8.32
CA THR A 285 -8.10 5.25 7.08
C THR A 285 -7.51 6.41 6.25
N GLN A 286 -6.31 6.20 5.72
CA GLN A 286 -5.62 7.14 4.86
C GLN A 286 -5.11 6.45 3.58
N TRP A 287 -5.22 7.13 2.44
CA TRP A 287 -4.62 6.70 1.18
C TRP A 287 -4.19 7.87 0.33
N ALA A 288 -2.98 7.81 -0.21
CA ALA A 288 -2.52 8.70 -1.25
C ALA A 288 -1.54 8.02 -2.22
N GLU A 289 -1.54 8.53 -3.43
CA GLU A 289 -0.52 8.29 -4.45
C GLU A 289 -0.26 9.60 -5.20
N ASP A 290 0.99 9.83 -5.58
CA ASP A 290 1.37 10.91 -6.50
C ASP A 290 1.28 10.42 -7.96
N MET A 291 1.75 11.24 -8.91
CA MET A 291 1.60 10.98 -10.35
C MET A 291 0.14 10.74 -10.74
N SER A 292 -0.74 11.65 -10.32
CA SER A 292 -2.20 11.57 -10.46
C SER A 292 -2.69 11.34 -11.90
N TYR A 293 -1.87 11.69 -12.90
CA TYR A 293 -2.11 11.48 -14.32
C TYR A 293 -1.96 10.00 -14.77
N VAL A 294 -1.18 9.19 -14.05
CA VAL A 294 -1.02 7.74 -14.24
C VAL A 294 -1.41 6.94 -12.99
N GLY A 295 -2.29 7.50 -12.14
CA GLY A 295 -2.72 6.86 -10.90
C GLY A 295 -3.20 5.43 -11.07
N THR A 296 -2.84 4.57 -10.12
CA THR A 296 -2.98 3.11 -10.14
C THR A 296 -4.37 2.68 -10.60
N PHE A 297 -5.41 3.20 -9.94
CA PHE A 297 -6.78 2.76 -10.19
C PHE A 297 -7.55 3.70 -11.11
N GLN A 298 -6.92 4.72 -11.65
CA GLN A 298 -7.60 5.78 -12.41
C GLN A 298 -7.04 5.91 -13.82
N TYR A 299 -5.84 5.42 -14.12
CA TYR A 299 -5.26 5.49 -15.46
C TYR A 299 -5.99 4.58 -16.46
N ARG A 300 -6.02 3.26 -16.20
CA ARG A 300 -6.67 2.25 -17.07
C ARG A 300 -8.09 1.92 -16.65
N LEU A 301 -8.49 2.27 -15.43
CA LEU A 301 -9.80 1.95 -14.87
C LEU A 301 -10.64 3.23 -14.69
N LYS A 302 -11.93 3.05 -14.44
CA LYS A 302 -12.86 4.15 -14.17
C LYS A 302 -12.61 4.87 -12.84
N GLY A 303 -11.74 4.32 -11.98
CA GLY A 303 -11.40 4.92 -10.69
C GLY A 303 -12.54 4.82 -9.69
N PHE A 304 -12.32 5.49 -8.55
CA PHE A 304 -13.31 5.62 -7.49
C PHE A 304 -14.25 6.77 -7.80
N ARG A 305 -15.56 6.55 -7.56
CA ARG A 305 -16.56 7.61 -7.57
C ARG A 305 -16.54 8.38 -6.26
N ASN A 306 -16.42 7.67 -5.14
CA ASN A 306 -16.42 8.24 -3.80
C ASN A 306 -15.02 8.12 -3.16
N PRO A 307 -14.64 9.00 -2.23
CA PRO A 307 -13.42 8.83 -1.45
C PRO A 307 -13.43 7.47 -0.72
N PRO A 308 -12.48 6.56 -0.97
CA PRO A 308 -12.53 5.21 -0.38
C PRO A 308 -12.09 5.18 1.10
N VAL A 309 -11.32 6.19 1.52
CA VAL A 309 -10.72 6.33 2.85
C VAL A 309 -11.16 7.65 3.49
N ASP A 310 -10.92 7.81 4.80
CA ASP A 310 -11.28 9.05 5.52
C ASP A 310 -10.39 10.22 5.10
N TYR A 311 -9.09 9.97 4.91
CA TYR A 311 -8.11 10.94 4.41
C TYR A 311 -7.58 10.52 3.04
N TYR A 312 -8.13 11.13 1.98
CA TYR A 312 -7.81 10.76 0.60
C TYR A 312 -6.95 11.84 -0.08
N GLY A 313 -5.71 11.51 -0.42
CA GLY A 313 -4.73 12.45 -0.99
C GLY A 313 -4.93 12.80 -2.46
N ARG A 314 -5.72 12.02 -3.22
CA ARG A 314 -5.84 12.22 -4.67
C ARG A 314 -6.27 13.64 -5.09
N PRO A 315 -7.27 14.29 -4.45
CA PRO A 315 -7.66 15.66 -4.83
C PRO A 315 -6.49 16.65 -4.77
N PHE A 316 -5.58 16.48 -3.81
CA PHE A 316 -4.38 17.31 -3.69
C PHE A 316 -3.44 17.12 -4.89
N TYR A 317 -3.03 15.88 -5.16
CA TYR A 317 -2.10 15.60 -6.26
C TYR A 317 -2.69 15.95 -7.62
N LEU A 318 -4.00 15.70 -7.84
CA LEU A 318 -4.70 16.15 -9.05
C LEU A 318 -4.61 17.66 -9.25
N TYR A 319 -4.84 18.42 -8.18
CA TYR A 319 -4.80 19.88 -8.26
C TYR A 319 -3.36 20.35 -8.48
N VAL A 320 -2.43 20.00 -7.59
CA VAL A 320 -1.05 20.51 -7.59
C VAL A 320 -0.27 20.12 -8.84
N GLU A 321 -0.42 18.90 -9.35
CA GLU A 321 0.31 18.46 -10.55
C GLU A 321 -0.25 19.09 -11.83
N SER A 322 -1.47 19.63 -11.79
CA SER A 322 -2.03 20.38 -12.91
C SER A 322 -1.60 21.86 -12.95
N GLN A 323 -1.00 22.37 -11.87
CA GLN A 323 -0.60 23.78 -11.78
C GLN A 323 0.71 24.05 -12.50
N LYS A 324 0.76 25.12 -13.29
CA LYS A 324 1.95 25.52 -14.04
C LYS A 324 3.14 25.91 -13.15
N VAL A 325 2.85 26.44 -11.96
CA VAL A 325 3.85 26.87 -10.97
C VAL A 325 4.40 25.71 -10.14
N SER A 326 3.81 24.51 -10.25
CA SER A 326 4.25 23.32 -9.54
C SER A 326 5.59 22.84 -10.09
N LYS A 327 6.63 22.90 -9.25
CA LYS A 327 7.94 22.36 -9.59
C LYS A 327 7.88 20.82 -9.60
N PRO A 328 8.53 20.16 -10.57
CA PRO A 328 8.72 18.71 -10.51
C PRO A 328 9.33 18.32 -9.17
N TYR A 329 8.79 17.27 -8.53
CA TYR A 329 9.33 16.68 -7.29
C TYR A 329 9.32 17.54 -6.03
N CYS A 330 8.87 18.80 -6.08
CA CYS A 330 8.95 19.72 -4.95
C CYS A 330 7.61 20.39 -4.62
N PHE A 331 7.43 20.71 -3.33
CA PHE A 331 6.44 21.64 -2.80
C PHE A 331 7.20 22.80 -2.18
N GLY A 332 7.56 23.79 -3.01
CA GLY A 332 8.51 24.85 -2.65
C GLY A 332 9.87 24.28 -2.25
N SER A 333 10.23 24.47 -0.99
CA SER A 333 11.53 24.09 -0.41
C SER A 333 11.67 22.63 0.02
N ILE A 334 10.56 21.89 0.06
CA ILE A 334 10.54 20.48 0.45
C ILE A 334 10.21 19.60 -0.74
N THR A 335 10.55 18.34 -0.64
CA THR A 335 10.26 17.36 -1.69
C THR A 335 8.84 16.84 -1.56
N ARG A 336 8.25 16.32 -2.65
CA ARG A 336 6.93 15.69 -2.62
C ARG A 336 6.89 14.47 -1.71
N LEU A 337 7.96 13.67 -1.70
CA LEU A 337 8.13 12.55 -0.78
C LEU A 337 8.18 13.01 0.69
N GLN A 338 8.90 14.09 0.99
CA GLN A 338 8.90 14.71 2.31
C GLN A 338 7.50 15.21 2.69
N GLY A 339 6.78 15.88 1.78
CA GLY A 339 5.40 16.31 2.01
C GLY A 339 4.47 15.14 2.35
N MET A 340 4.57 14.03 1.62
CA MET A 340 3.83 12.80 1.90
C MET A 340 4.18 12.23 3.29
N PHE A 341 5.46 12.22 3.67
CA PHE A 341 5.90 11.76 5.00
C PHE A 341 5.45 12.67 6.13
N GLU A 342 5.48 13.98 5.96
CA GLU A 342 4.95 14.92 6.97
C GLU A 342 3.43 14.76 7.12
N TRP A 343 2.71 14.49 6.03
CA TRP A 343 1.26 14.24 6.07
C TRP A 343 0.88 12.97 6.87
N ILE A 344 1.60 11.86 6.69
CA ILE A 344 1.39 10.65 7.52
C ILE A 344 1.83 10.88 8.97
N LYS A 345 2.93 11.61 9.22
CA LYS A 345 3.34 11.93 10.60
C LYS A 345 2.24 12.70 11.31
N GLU A 346 1.70 13.75 10.70
CA GLU A 346 0.62 14.54 11.31
C GLU A 346 -0.60 13.66 11.60
N TYR A 347 -0.98 12.80 10.66
CA TYR A 347 -2.07 11.83 10.84
C TYR A 347 -1.85 10.88 12.03
N VAL A 348 -0.64 10.34 12.18
CA VAL A 348 -0.28 9.44 13.29
C VAL A 348 -0.32 10.17 14.64
N HIS A 349 0.18 11.40 14.69
CA HIS A 349 0.23 12.18 15.94
C HIS A 349 -1.16 12.67 16.36
N LEU A 350 -1.95 13.18 15.42
CA LEU A 350 -3.26 13.76 15.70
C LEU A 350 -4.24 12.71 16.23
N TYR A 351 -4.14 11.47 15.74
CA TYR A 351 -4.96 10.34 16.13
C TYR A 351 -4.18 9.30 16.94
N SER A 352 -3.33 9.76 17.86
CA SER A 352 -2.43 8.90 18.65
C SER A 352 -3.15 7.78 19.41
N ASN A 353 -4.35 8.02 19.92
CA ASN A 353 -5.15 7.05 20.68
C ASN A 353 -6.06 6.15 19.84
N GLU A 354 -6.14 6.37 18.52
CA GLU A 354 -7.05 5.63 17.65
C GLU A 354 -6.32 4.59 16.80
N LYS A 355 -7.02 3.57 16.31
CA LYS A 355 -6.44 2.64 15.33
C LYS A 355 -6.34 3.29 13.96
N LYS A 356 -5.23 3.05 13.28
CA LYS A 356 -4.88 3.73 12.03
C LYS A 356 -4.46 2.74 10.97
N PHE A 357 -5.05 2.87 9.78
CA PHE A 357 -4.61 2.21 8.56
C PHE A 357 -4.19 3.30 7.58
N SER A 358 -2.99 3.19 7.04
CA SER A 358 -2.54 4.09 5.97
C SER A 358 -1.89 3.30 4.85
N PHE A 359 -2.28 3.60 3.63
CA PHE A 359 -1.63 3.12 2.42
C PHE A 359 -1.09 4.31 1.63
N LEU A 360 0.23 4.42 1.51
CA LEU A 360 0.89 5.46 0.74
C LEU A 360 1.69 4.82 -0.37
N PHE A 361 1.57 5.35 -1.59
CA PHE A 361 2.25 4.81 -2.76
C PHE A 361 2.96 5.93 -3.52
N HIS A 362 4.29 5.91 -3.52
CA HIS A 362 5.12 6.94 -4.12
C HIS A 362 5.69 6.46 -5.47
N SER A 363 5.40 7.20 -6.53
CA SER A 363 5.72 6.85 -7.90
C SER A 363 6.71 7.82 -8.54
N ASP A 364 6.68 9.11 -8.16
CA ASP A 364 7.47 10.18 -8.80
C ASP A 364 8.97 9.83 -8.92
N TYR A 365 9.56 9.16 -7.92
CA TYR A 365 11.00 8.85 -7.88
C TYR A 365 11.43 7.54 -8.55
N SER A 366 10.49 6.72 -9.00
CA SER A 366 10.83 5.36 -9.45
C SER A 366 10.08 4.87 -10.66
N HIS A 367 8.95 5.48 -11.03
CA HIS A 367 8.10 5.04 -12.15
C HIS A 367 8.88 4.97 -13.47
N ASN A 368 9.61 6.02 -13.85
CA ASN A 368 10.36 6.07 -15.11
C ASN A 368 11.83 5.65 -14.95
N SER A 369 12.41 5.93 -13.79
CA SER A 369 13.79 5.58 -13.48
C SER A 369 13.99 5.48 -11.98
N ASN A 370 14.58 4.38 -11.53
CA ASN A 370 14.95 4.19 -10.13
C ASN A 370 16.13 5.06 -9.67
N ASN A 371 16.76 5.82 -10.57
CA ASN A 371 17.88 6.69 -10.23
C ASN A 371 17.50 7.88 -9.35
N ASN A 372 16.21 8.21 -9.20
CA ASN A 372 15.76 9.28 -8.32
C ASN A 372 15.50 8.82 -6.88
N LEU A 373 15.46 7.50 -6.62
CA LEU A 373 15.21 6.92 -5.29
C LEU A 373 16.23 7.27 -4.18
N PRO A 374 17.53 7.48 -4.45
CA PRO A 374 18.49 7.81 -3.38
C PRO A 374 18.26 9.12 -2.64
N TYR A 375 17.29 9.92 -3.09
CA TYR A 375 16.88 11.18 -2.49
C TYR A 375 15.44 11.06 -1.99
#